data_AF-A0AAE0KY78-F1
#
_entry.id   AF-A0AAE0KY78-F1
#
_cell.length_a   1.000
_cell.length_b   1.000
_cell.length_c   1.000
_cell.angle_alpha   90.00
_cell.angle_beta   90.00
_cell.angle_gamma   90.00
#
_symmetry.space_group_name_H-M   'P 1'
#
loop_
_entity.id
_entity.type
_entity.pdbx_description
1 polymer ?
#
loop_
_entity_poly.entity_id
_entity_poly.type
_entity_poly.pdbx_seq_one_letter_code
_entity_poly.pdbx_strand_id
1 'polypeptide(L)'
;MPSKYRAQASTVPSARTPSVIVVCFYGHCVVFMCRWCASEPKLLQRLQSARAKAVFGKGRFPRVETQLFRDFQACRKKGLRIGRRWLRTKARVIAKKLYPGRYFRASEGWCTNWLRRNSLSYRKTTNKKTKSTEERLPKIKRWHARLRLRLQTPKVRALLDLSPQSSLTYRLKET
;
A
#
# COMPACT_ATOMS: atom_id res chain seq x y z
N MET A 1 9.42 24.72 -62.50
CA MET A 1 10.71 25.02 -61.84
C MET A 1 10.53 24.85 -60.32
N PRO A 2 10.89 23.68 -59.73
CA PRO A 2 10.70 23.46 -58.30
C PRO A 2 11.77 24.18 -57.46
N SER A 3 11.28 25.02 -56.56
CA SER A 3 12.05 25.86 -55.65
C SER A 3 12.67 25.05 -54.49
N LYS A 4 13.89 25.45 -54.16
CA LYS A 4 14.83 24.83 -53.23
C LYS A 4 14.40 25.07 -51.77
N TYR A 5 13.74 24.10 -51.14
CA TYR A 5 13.63 24.07 -49.68
C TYR A 5 14.03 22.70 -49.14
N ARG A 6 15.34 22.56 -48.88
CA ARG A 6 15.92 21.47 -48.08
C ARG A 6 15.84 21.90 -46.62
N ALA A 7 14.87 21.36 -45.88
CA ALA A 7 14.81 21.54 -44.44
C ALA A 7 16.04 20.88 -43.78
N GLN A 8 16.82 21.67 -43.06
CA GLN A 8 17.98 21.22 -42.30
C GLN A 8 17.48 20.56 -41.01
N ALA A 9 17.99 19.37 -40.71
CA ALA A 9 17.78 18.70 -39.44
C ALA A 9 18.54 19.47 -38.35
N SER A 10 17.80 20.16 -37.47
CA SER A 10 18.35 20.75 -36.26
C SER A 10 18.56 19.65 -35.22
N THR A 11 19.84 19.38 -34.94
CA THR A 11 20.32 18.64 -33.78
C THR A 11 19.79 19.28 -32.51
N VAL A 12 18.95 18.56 -31.77
CA VAL A 12 18.51 18.95 -30.42
C VAL A 12 19.66 18.70 -29.45
N PRO A 13 20.14 19.71 -28.69
CA PRO A 13 21.17 19.47 -27.70
C PRO A 13 20.58 19.05 -26.36
N SER A 14 21.37 18.24 -25.67
CA SER A 14 21.55 18.25 -24.21
C SER A 14 20.51 17.54 -23.35
N ALA A 15 20.91 16.32 -22.96
CA ALA A 15 20.84 15.78 -21.60
C ALA A 15 19.90 16.50 -20.61
N ARG A 16 18.65 16.03 -20.54
CA ARG A 16 17.87 16.15 -19.30
C ARG A 16 18.39 15.12 -18.31
N THR A 17 19.30 15.54 -17.44
CA THR A 17 19.53 14.86 -16.17
C THR A 17 18.25 14.96 -15.33
N PRO A 18 17.67 13.84 -14.86
CA PRO A 18 16.73 13.93 -13.77
C PRO A 18 17.56 14.01 -12.49
N SER A 19 17.81 15.24 -12.03
CA SER A 19 18.28 15.53 -10.68
C SER A 19 17.17 15.17 -9.68
N VAL A 20 16.92 13.87 -9.47
CA VAL A 20 16.11 13.41 -8.35
C VAL A 20 16.97 13.53 -7.11
N ILE A 21 16.97 14.72 -6.50
CA ILE A 21 17.46 14.91 -5.15
C ILE A 21 16.48 14.17 -4.23
N VAL A 22 16.75 12.89 -4.00
CA VAL A 22 16.11 12.15 -2.91
C VAL A 22 16.76 12.65 -1.62
N VAL A 23 16.16 13.67 -1.01
CA VAL A 23 16.52 14.07 0.36
C VAL A 23 16.13 12.91 1.28
N CYS A 24 17.12 12.11 1.66
CA CYS A 24 16.93 10.92 2.48
C CYS A 24 16.79 11.34 3.95
N PHE A 25 15.56 11.46 4.43
CA PHE A 25 15.22 11.73 5.83
C PHE A 25 15.37 10.53 6.78
N TYR A 26 16.01 9.46 6.34
CA TYR A 26 16.29 8.30 7.18
C TYR A 26 17.81 8.12 7.19
N GLY A 27 18.43 8.19 8.36
CA GLY A 27 19.89 8.19 8.61
C GLY A 27 20.65 6.94 8.14
N HIS A 28 20.50 6.61 6.86
CA HIS A 28 21.24 5.58 6.16
C HIS A 28 22.45 6.26 5.52
N CYS A 29 23.64 5.73 5.82
CA CYS A 29 24.90 6.21 5.25
C CYS A 29 24.82 6.24 3.71
N VAL A 30 25.42 7.26 3.08
CA VAL A 30 25.43 7.46 1.62
C VAL A 30 25.86 6.20 0.86
N VAL A 31 26.77 5.41 1.45
CA VAL A 31 27.22 4.11 0.93
C VAL A 31 26.07 3.10 0.77
N PHE A 32 25.13 3.07 1.72
CA PHE A 32 23.96 2.20 1.66
C PHE A 32 23.01 2.61 0.54
N MET A 33 22.81 3.93 0.35
CA MET A 33 21.99 4.44 -0.75
C MET A 33 22.64 4.20 -2.10
N CYS A 34 23.95 4.43 -2.26
CA CYS A 34 24.66 4.09 -3.50
C CYS A 34 24.56 2.60 -3.84
N ARG A 35 24.72 1.73 -2.83
CA ARG A 35 24.58 0.28 -2.99
C ARG A 35 23.14 -0.13 -3.31
N TRP A 36 22.15 0.58 -2.76
CA TRP A 36 20.74 0.36 -3.07
C TRP A 36 20.40 0.82 -4.49
N CYS A 37 20.78 2.03 -4.91
CA CYS A 37 20.60 2.53 -6.28
C CYS A 37 21.29 1.61 -7.32
N ALA A 38 22.50 1.12 -7.04
CA ALA A 38 23.18 0.15 -7.89
C ALA A 38 22.44 -1.20 -7.98
N SER A 39 21.64 -1.54 -6.97
CA SER A 39 20.80 -2.75 -6.94
C SER A 39 19.39 -2.54 -7.51
N GLU A 40 18.94 -1.30 -7.64
CA GLU A 40 17.60 -0.92 -8.13
C GLU A 40 17.21 -1.59 -9.46
N PRO A 41 18.04 -1.60 -10.52
CA PRO A 41 17.67 -2.26 -11.76
C PRO A 41 17.46 -3.78 -11.59
N LYS A 42 18.28 -4.42 -10.75
CA LYS A 42 18.13 -5.84 -10.41
C LYS A 42 16.85 -6.09 -9.60
N LEU A 43 16.48 -5.18 -8.72
CA LEU A 43 15.24 -5.26 -7.94
C LEU A 43 14.00 -5.09 -8.84
N LEU A 44 14.01 -4.11 -9.74
CA LEU A 44 12.92 -3.89 -10.69
C LEU A 44 12.75 -5.09 -11.63
N GLN A 45 13.84 -5.64 -12.16
CA GLN A 45 13.81 -6.86 -12.97
C GLN A 45 13.24 -8.04 -12.17
N ARG A 46 13.68 -8.25 -10.92
CA ARG A 46 13.14 -9.30 -10.04
C ARG A 46 11.65 -9.12 -9.76
N LEU A 47 11.18 -7.89 -9.55
CA LEU A 47 9.76 -7.61 -9.34
C LEU A 47 8.94 -7.89 -10.60
N GLN A 48 9.44 -7.51 -11.77
CA GLN A 48 8.80 -7.81 -13.07
C GLN A 48 8.73 -9.32 -13.30
N SER A 49 9.83 -10.06 -13.10
CA SER A 49 9.87 -11.53 -13.23
C SER A 49 9.03 -12.24 -12.16
N ALA A 50 8.98 -11.74 -10.93
CA ALA A 50 8.14 -12.28 -9.86
C ALA A 50 6.65 -12.08 -10.16
N ARG A 51 6.28 -10.93 -10.72
CA ARG A 51 4.92 -10.62 -11.16
C ARG A 51 4.51 -11.48 -12.36
N ALA A 52 5.42 -11.75 -13.29
CA ALA A 52 5.22 -12.67 -14.40
C ALA A 52 5.08 -14.14 -13.93
N LYS A 53 5.87 -14.58 -12.94
CA LYS A 53 5.72 -15.90 -12.29
C LYS A 53 4.47 -16.02 -11.42
N ALA A 54 3.82 -14.91 -11.07
CA ALA A 54 2.59 -14.90 -10.26
C ALA A 54 1.33 -15.24 -11.07
N VAL A 55 1.45 -15.71 -12.33
CA VAL A 55 0.35 -16.37 -13.03
C VAL A 55 0.16 -17.75 -12.41
N PHE A 56 -0.51 -17.79 -11.27
CA PHE A 56 -0.89 -19.03 -10.62
C PHE A 56 -1.89 -19.76 -11.53
N GLY A 57 -1.52 -20.95 -11.97
CA GLY A 57 -2.38 -21.79 -12.81
C GLY A 57 -3.75 -22.09 -12.17
N LYS A 58 -4.66 -22.62 -12.99
CA LYS A 58 -5.99 -23.05 -12.54
C LYS A 58 -5.85 -24.10 -11.43
N GLY A 59 -6.71 -24.00 -10.42
CA GLY A 59 -6.68 -24.94 -9.29
C GLY A 59 -7.13 -26.34 -9.67
N ARG A 60 -6.81 -27.32 -8.82
CA ARG A 60 -7.31 -28.69 -8.95
C ARG A 60 -8.84 -28.79 -8.95
N PHE A 61 -9.54 -27.84 -8.32
CA PHE A 61 -10.99 -27.83 -8.17
C PHE A 61 -11.60 -26.51 -8.65
N PRO A 62 -11.57 -26.20 -9.96
CA PRO A 62 -11.94 -24.89 -10.47
C PRO A 62 -13.42 -24.57 -10.22
N ARG A 63 -14.33 -25.55 -10.32
CA ARG A 63 -15.76 -25.34 -10.07
C ARG A 63 -16.05 -24.95 -8.61
N VAL A 64 -15.32 -25.53 -7.66
CA VAL A 64 -15.42 -25.15 -6.23
C VAL A 64 -14.99 -23.71 -6.04
N GLU A 65 -13.90 -23.31 -6.69
CA GLU A 65 -13.34 -21.96 -6.55
C GLU A 65 -14.26 -20.90 -7.13
N THR A 66 -14.86 -21.15 -8.29
CA THR A 66 -15.84 -20.24 -8.92
C THR A 66 -17.05 -20.03 -8.02
N GLN A 67 -17.64 -21.11 -7.49
CA GLN A 67 -18.80 -20.99 -6.61
C GLN A 67 -18.44 -20.31 -5.28
N LEU A 68 -17.29 -20.65 -4.70
CA LEU A 68 -16.80 -20.02 -3.47
C LEU A 68 -16.56 -18.52 -3.67
N PHE A 69 -16.07 -18.11 -4.83
CA PHE A 69 -15.85 -16.71 -5.15
C PHE A 69 -17.15 -15.90 -5.21
N ARG A 70 -18.22 -16.48 -5.79
CA ARG A 70 -19.56 -15.87 -5.79
C ARG A 70 -20.09 -15.66 -4.38
N ASP A 71 -20.03 -16.70 -3.55
CA ASP A 71 -20.46 -16.64 -2.15
C ASP A 71 -19.63 -15.61 -1.36
N PHE A 72 -18.33 -15.57 -1.62
CA PHE A 72 -17.41 -14.62 -0.99
C PHE A 72 -17.76 -13.17 -1.35
N GLN A 73 -18.05 -12.90 -2.63
CA GLN A 73 -18.50 -11.58 -3.08
C GLN A 73 -19.82 -11.18 -2.42
N ALA A 74 -20.78 -12.10 -2.32
CA ALA A 74 -22.06 -11.84 -1.64
C ALA A 74 -21.85 -11.46 -0.17
N CYS A 75 -20.98 -12.18 0.55
CA CYS A 75 -20.62 -11.84 1.93
C CYS A 75 -19.91 -10.48 2.02
N ARG A 76 -19.04 -10.13 1.06
CA ARG A 76 -18.39 -8.82 1.01
C ARG A 76 -19.36 -7.68 0.72
N LYS A 77 -20.35 -7.88 -0.14
CA LYS A 77 -21.42 -6.90 -0.41
C LYS A 77 -22.22 -6.61 0.86
N LYS A 78 -22.47 -7.63 1.68
CA LYS A 78 -23.10 -7.50 3.01
C LYS A 78 -22.18 -6.87 4.09
N GLY A 79 -20.92 -6.56 3.76
CA GLY A 79 -19.96 -6.01 4.71
C GLY A 79 -19.43 -7.00 5.76
N LEU A 80 -19.67 -8.32 5.57
CA LEU A 80 -19.28 -9.34 6.53
C LEU A 80 -17.78 -9.62 6.46
N ARG A 81 -17.16 -9.83 7.63
CA ARG A 81 -15.76 -10.23 7.72
C ARG A 81 -15.63 -11.72 7.41
N ILE A 82 -14.85 -12.03 6.38
CA ILE A 82 -14.60 -13.41 5.95
C ILE A 82 -13.20 -13.84 6.38
N GLY A 83 -13.14 -14.83 7.27
CA GLY A 83 -11.88 -15.43 7.72
C GLY A 83 -11.55 -16.76 7.04
N ARG A 84 -10.36 -17.28 7.31
CA ARG A 84 -9.88 -18.61 6.85
C ARG A 84 -10.86 -19.73 7.18
N ARG A 85 -11.40 -19.75 8.41
CA ARG A 85 -12.38 -20.76 8.86
C ARG A 85 -13.63 -20.80 7.98
N TRP A 86 -14.16 -19.63 7.61
CA TRP A 86 -15.33 -19.53 6.74
C TRP A 86 -15.02 -20.10 5.35
N LEU A 87 -13.89 -19.69 4.75
CA LEU A 87 -13.46 -20.18 3.44
C LEU A 87 -13.33 -21.71 3.43
N ARG A 88 -12.63 -22.28 4.41
CA ARG A 88 -12.44 -23.74 4.50
C ARG A 88 -13.76 -24.48 4.63
N THR A 89 -14.63 -24.01 5.52
CA THR A 89 -15.92 -24.66 5.78
C THR A 89 -16.80 -24.61 4.54
N LYS A 90 -16.92 -23.43 3.91
CA LYS A 90 -17.74 -23.24 2.73
C LYS A 90 -17.19 -24.01 1.53
N ALA A 91 -15.87 -24.01 1.33
CA ALA A 91 -15.23 -24.76 0.26
C ALA A 91 -15.44 -26.29 0.39
N ARG A 92 -15.39 -26.84 1.61
CA ARG A 92 -15.70 -28.27 1.84
C ARG A 92 -17.14 -28.61 1.52
N VAL A 93 -18.09 -27.75 1.92
CA VAL A 93 -19.52 -27.94 1.59
C VAL A 93 -19.73 -27.92 0.08
N ILE A 94 -19.13 -26.97 -0.62
CA ILE A 94 -19.22 -26.87 -2.08
C ILE A 94 -18.56 -28.09 -2.75
N ALA A 95 -17.39 -28.52 -2.28
CA ALA A 95 -16.69 -29.68 -2.82
C ALA A 95 -17.49 -30.97 -2.66
N LYS A 96 -18.12 -31.20 -1.50
CA LYS A 96 -19.02 -32.35 -1.29
C LYS A 96 -20.17 -32.39 -2.29
N LYS A 97 -20.71 -31.22 -2.67
CA LYS A 97 -21.82 -31.11 -3.64
C LYS A 97 -21.37 -31.31 -5.09
N LEU A 98 -20.23 -30.73 -5.48
CA LEU A 98 -19.78 -30.72 -6.88
C LEU A 98 -18.91 -31.91 -7.26
N TYR A 99 -18.24 -32.53 -6.29
CA TYR A 99 -17.33 -33.64 -6.48
C TYR A 99 -17.61 -34.74 -5.44
N PRO A 100 -18.78 -35.39 -5.50
CA PRO A 100 -19.06 -36.54 -4.65
C PRO A 100 -17.97 -37.60 -4.83
N GLY A 101 -17.50 -38.21 -3.73
CA GLY A 101 -16.45 -39.22 -3.73
C GLY A 101 -15.00 -38.69 -3.81
N ARG A 102 -14.76 -37.40 -4.09
CA ARG A 102 -13.40 -36.84 -4.03
C ARG A 102 -13.12 -36.17 -2.69
N TYR A 103 -12.03 -36.61 -2.04
CA TYR A 103 -11.58 -35.97 -0.81
C TYR A 103 -11.00 -34.58 -1.07
N PHE A 104 -11.60 -33.56 -0.46
CA PHE A 104 -11.15 -32.18 -0.52
C PHE A 104 -10.83 -31.64 0.88
N ARG A 105 -9.54 -31.54 1.21
CA ARG A 105 -9.04 -31.14 2.54
C ARG A 105 -9.32 -29.66 2.88
N ALA A 106 -9.41 -28.79 1.88
CA ALA A 106 -9.43 -27.33 2.06
C ALA A 106 -8.30 -26.85 3.01
N SER A 107 -7.06 -27.23 2.71
CA SER A 107 -5.90 -26.93 3.56
C SER A 107 -5.62 -25.42 3.64
N GLU A 108 -4.77 -25.03 4.59
CA GLU A 108 -4.36 -23.62 4.77
C GLU A 108 -3.59 -23.09 3.56
N GLY A 109 -2.72 -23.94 2.99
CA GLY A 109 -2.01 -23.65 1.73
C GLY A 109 -2.97 -23.47 0.56
N TRP A 110 -4.01 -24.31 0.46
CA TRP A 110 -5.03 -24.18 -0.57
C TRP A 110 -5.78 -22.84 -0.46
N CYS A 111 -6.19 -22.44 0.75
CA CYS A 111 -6.87 -21.15 0.96
C CYS A 111 -5.97 -19.96 0.58
N THR A 112 -4.70 -20.03 0.97
CA THR A 112 -3.72 -18.98 0.65
C THR A 112 -3.50 -18.87 -0.85
N ASN A 113 -3.39 -20.00 -1.56
CA ASN A 113 -3.26 -20.02 -3.01
C ASN A 113 -4.55 -19.59 -3.72
N TRP A 114 -5.73 -19.93 -3.20
CA TRP A 114 -7.02 -19.46 -3.72
C TRP A 114 -7.14 -17.94 -3.61
N LEU A 115 -6.79 -17.36 -2.46
CA LEU A 115 -6.77 -15.90 -2.30
C LEU A 115 -5.83 -15.24 -3.29
N ARG A 116 -4.61 -15.78 -3.40
CA ARG A 116 -3.59 -15.25 -4.29
C ARG A 116 -4.02 -15.26 -5.76
N ARG A 117 -4.64 -16.36 -6.20
CA ARG A 117 -5.20 -16.52 -7.56
C ARG A 117 -6.32 -15.53 -7.87
N ASN A 118 -7.12 -15.18 -6.88
CA ASN A 118 -8.21 -14.23 -7.03
C ASN A 118 -7.78 -12.79 -6.69
N SER A 119 -6.48 -12.54 -6.48
CA SER A 119 -5.93 -11.24 -6.04
C SER A 119 -6.63 -10.66 -4.80
N LEU A 120 -6.99 -11.54 -3.86
CA LEU A 120 -7.72 -11.21 -2.64
C LEU A 120 -6.79 -11.16 -1.43
N SER A 121 -7.01 -10.17 -0.57
CA SER A 121 -6.41 -10.10 0.77
C SER A 121 -7.49 -10.15 1.85
N TYR A 122 -7.13 -10.60 3.05
CA TYR A 122 -8.00 -10.48 4.22
C TYR A 122 -8.14 -9.01 4.58
N ARG A 123 -9.38 -8.55 4.82
CA ARG A 123 -9.59 -7.22 5.37
C ARG A 123 -9.14 -7.22 6.83
N LYS A 124 -8.31 -6.23 7.19
CA LYS A 124 -8.03 -5.93 8.58
C LYS A 124 -9.34 -5.57 9.28
N THR A 125 -9.44 -5.86 10.56
CA THR A 125 -10.54 -5.33 11.37
C THR A 125 -10.43 -3.81 11.34
N THR A 126 -11.34 -3.14 10.63
CA THR A 126 -11.49 -1.70 10.81
C THR A 126 -12.00 -1.51 12.22
N ASN A 127 -11.20 -0.84 13.07
CA ASN A 127 -11.62 -0.49 14.42
C ASN A 127 -12.70 0.60 14.29
N LYS A 128 -13.93 0.17 13.99
CA LYS A 128 -15.10 1.03 13.98
C LYS A 128 -15.32 1.42 15.44
N LYS A 129 -14.92 2.65 15.76
CA LYS A 129 -15.24 3.22 17.07
C LYS A 129 -16.76 3.37 17.14
N THR A 130 -17.32 3.10 18.32
CA THR A 130 -18.77 3.16 18.56
C THR A 130 -19.36 4.52 18.16
N LYS A 131 -18.58 5.58 18.32
CA LYS A 131 -18.95 6.96 18.01
C LYS A 131 -18.29 7.43 16.72
N SER A 132 -19.02 8.22 15.93
CA SER A 132 -18.53 8.82 14.69
C SER A 132 -17.35 9.77 14.96
N THR A 133 -16.60 10.13 13.91
CA THR A 133 -15.51 11.11 14.01
C THR A 133 -16.01 12.48 14.44
N GLU A 134 -17.16 12.90 13.92
CA GLU A 134 -17.83 14.17 14.22
C GLU A 134 -18.22 14.26 15.70
N GLU A 135 -18.86 13.22 16.24
CA GLU A 135 -19.27 13.17 17.65
C GLU A 135 -18.06 13.22 18.60
N ARG A 136 -16.91 12.66 18.17
CA ARG A 136 -15.67 12.64 18.96
C ARG A 136 -14.86 13.93 18.81
N LEU A 137 -15.12 14.74 17.79
CA LEU A 137 -14.32 15.91 17.42
C LEU A 137 -14.18 16.94 18.56
N PRO A 138 -15.25 17.29 19.33
CA PRO A 138 -15.12 18.25 20.42
C PRO A 138 -14.18 17.75 21.53
N LYS A 139 -14.27 16.46 21.87
CA LYS A 139 -13.40 15.83 22.89
C LYS A 139 -11.94 15.81 22.45
N ILE A 140 -11.70 15.50 21.18
CA ILE A 140 -10.35 15.54 20.58
C ILE A 140 -9.79 16.96 20.61
N LYS A 141 -10.55 17.96 20.17
CA LYS A 141 -10.16 19.38 20.21
C LYS A 141 -9.80 19.84 21.63
N ARG A 142 -10.65 19.53 22.62
CA ARG A 142 -10.38 19.86 24.04
C ARG A 142 -9.13 19.18 24.59
N TRP A 143 -8.87 17.94 24.18
CA TRP A 143 -7.64 17.24 24.57
C TRP A 143 -6.41 17.92 23.96
N HIS A 144 -6.41 18.25 22.66
CA HIS A 144 -5.31 18.95 22.01
C HIS A 144 -5.05 20.33 22.61
N ALA A 145 -6.11 21.08 22.96
CA ALA A 145 -5.97 22.38 23.62
C ALA A 145 -5.26 22.24 24.98
N ARG A 146 -5.71 21.28 25.82
CA ARG A 146 -5.06 21.01 27.11
C ARG A 146 -3.63 20.50 26.97
N LEU A 147 -3.36 19.67 25.97
CA LEU A 147 -2.00 19.21 25.69
C LEU A 147 -1.09 20.38 25.33
N ARG A 148 -1.53 21.27 24.42
CA ARG A 148 -0.78 22.47 24.06
C ARG A 148 -0.44 23.33 25.26
N LEU A 149 -1.42 23.57 26.16
CA LEU A 149 -1.18 24.33 27.39
C LEU A 149 -0.15 23.65 28.30
N ARG A 150 -0.22 22.33 28.47
CA ARG A 150 0.76 21.58 29.28
C ARG A 150 2.18 21.63 28.71
N LEU A 151 2.31 21.56 27.39
CA LEU A 151 3.60 21.67 26.71
C LEU A 151 4.19 23.08 26.78
N GLN A 152 3.37 24.12 26.98
CA GLN A 152 3.82 25.50 27.12
C GLN A 152 4.29 25.84 28.54
N THR A 153 4.15 24.94 29.51
CA THR A 153 4.64 25.17 30.87
C THR A 153 6.16 25.36 30.88
N PRO A 154 6.70 26.28 31.69
CA PRO A 154 8.14 26.61 31.70
C PRO A 154 9.01 25.38 31.95
N LYS A 155 8.56 24.50 32.86
CA LYS A 155 9.23 23.23 33.19
C LYS A 155 9.34 22.30 31.99
N VAL A 156 8.30 22.19 31.15
CA VAL A 156 8.31 21.33 29.96
C VAL A 156 9.04 21.99 28.80
N ARG A 157 8.90 23.32 28.61
CA ARG A 157 9.67 24.09 27.63
C ARG A 157 11.18 24.00 27.88
N ALA A 158 11.59 24.07 29.14
CA ALA A 158 12.99 23.91 29.56
C ALA A 158 13.49 22.46 29.34
N LEU A 159 12.65 21.44 29.55
CA LEU A 159 13.00 20.03 29.30
C LEU A 159 13.04 19.66 27.82
N LEU A 160 12.30 20.35 26.96
CA LEU A 160 12.24 20.09 25.52
C LEU A 160 13.22 20.96 24.70
N ASP A 161 14.04 21.76 25.37
CA ASP A 161 15.01 22.69 24.76
C ASP A 161 14.42 23.52 23.61
N LEU A 162 13.13 23.89 23.75
CA LEU A 162 12.43 24.74 22.80
C LEU A 162 12.84 26.18 23.09
N SER A 163 14.07 26.53 22.68
CA SER A 163 14.59 27.89 22.68
C SER A 163 13.61 28.82 21.94
N PRO A 164 13.35 30.05 22.44
CA PRO A 164 12.42 31.00 21.82
C PRO A 164 12.75 31.47 20.38
N GLN A 165 13.82 30.98 19.75
CA GLN A 165 14.33 31.50 18.47
C GLN A 165 13.90 30.71 17.22
N SER A 166 12.63 30.31 17.10
CA SER A 166 12.07 29.92 15.79
C SER A 166 10.99 30.88 15.32
N SER A 167 11.31 32.19 15.33
CA SER A 167 10.71 33.13 14.41
C SER A 167 11.21 32.80 13.00
N LEU A 168 10.52 31.92 12.29
CA LEU A 168 10.59 31.88 10.83
C LEU A 168 9.98 33.19 10.29
N THR A 169 10.77 34.26 10.31
CA THR A 169 10.49 35.43 9.46
C THR A 169 10.92 35.04 8.06
N TYR A 170 9.95 34.65 7.24
CA TYR A 170 10.13 34.55 5.79
C TYR A 170 10.45 35.95 5.28
N ARG A 171 11.74 36.22 5.05
CA ARG A 171 12.17 37.39 4.29
C ARG A 171 11.89 37.06 2.83
N LEU A 172 10.76 37.56 2.30
CA LEU A 172 10.56 37.65 0.86
C LEU A 172 11.71 38.51 0.32
N LYS A 173 12.58 37.90 -0.49
CA LYS A 173 13.51 38.67 -1.32
C LYS A 173 12.69 39.19 -2.49
N GLU A 174 12.31 40.46 -2.41
CA GLU A 174 11.87 41.20 -3.59
C GLU A 174 13.08 41.38 -4.50
N THR A 175 12.91 41.00 -5.76
CA THR A 175 13.85 41.21 -6.88
C THR A 175 13.75 42.61 -7.41
#